data_AF-A0A644YAF0-F1
#
_entry.id   AF-A0A644YAF0-F1
#
_cell.length_a   1.000
_cell.length_b   1.000
_cell.length_c   1.000
_cell.angle_alpha   90.00
_cell.angle_beta   90.00
_cell.angle_gamma   90.00
#
_symmetry.space_group_name_H-M   'P 1'
#
loop_
_entity.id
_entity.type
_entity.pdbx_description
1 polymer ?
#
loop_
_entity_poly.entity_id
_entity_poly.type
_entity_poly.pdbx_seq_one_letter_code
_entity_poly.pdbx_strand_id
1 'polypeptide(L)'
;MEALLSTLYEPDDVIFIGDACANYSRQRECVRTVTEHLSNLQMAEYFRPNPLTGMSVRRDNGKQSLVCDECVAKFRYAVVEFDSKPLNEQYAFYLAMLDKGMPFAALIYSGNKSIHGLLAVDCPDADSWKRTVEDELFRNRLELLGCDGACKNESRMTRTPGVIRSNGKKQKLLYLNPNLKGN
;
A
#
# COMPACT_ATOMS: atom_id res chain seq x y z
N MET A 1 -8.06 -6.80 -7.91
CA MET A 1 -6.60 -6.66 -7.90
C MET A 1 -6.05 -6.43 -9.29
N GLU A 2 -6.40 -7.25 -10.29
CA GLU A 2 -5.91 -7.10 -11.69
C GLU A 2 -5.97 -5.67 -12.22
N ALA A 3 -7.14 -5.03 -12.18
CA ALA A 3 -7.31 -3.65 -12.63
C ALA A 3 -6.40 -2.66 -11.88
N LEU A 4 -6.14 -2.87 -10.59
CA LEU A 4 -5.23 -2.02 -9.83
C LEU A 4 -3.78 -2.23 -10.28
N LEU A 5 -3.36 -3.49 -10.45
CA LEU A 5 -2.00 -3.84 -10.91
C LEU A 5 -1.71 -3.27 -12.29
N SER A 6 -2.58 -3.53 -13.27
CA SER A 6 -2.40 -3.08 -14.65
C SER A 6 -2.47 -1.56 -14.82
N THR A 7 -3.06 -0.87 -13.86
CA THR A 7 -3.23 0.59 -13.91
C THR A 7 -2.08 1.32 -13.22
N LEU A 8 -1.65 0.86 -12.04
CA LEU A 8 -0.75 1.61 -11.17
C LEU A 8 0.73 1.19 -11.23
N TYR A 9 1.05 0.10 -11.92
CA TYR A 9 2.38 -0.48 -11.91
C TYR A 9 2.88 -0.85 -13.32
N GLU A 10 4.20 -0.87 -13.46
CA GLU A 10 4.86 -1.38 -14.65
C GLU A 10 4.95 -2.91 -14.63
N PRO A 11 5.00 -3.58 -15.79
CA PRO A 11 5.03 -5.04 -15.87
C PRO A 11 6.18 -5.71 -15.09
N ASP A 12 7.29 -5.01 -14.92
CA ASP A 12 8.51 -5.47 -14.24
C ASP A 12 8.59 -5.04 -12.76
N ASP A 13 7.68 -4.17 -12.29
CA ASP A 13 7.61 -3.82 -10.87
C ASP A 13 7.39 -5.09 -10.03
N VAL A 14 8.17 -5.25 -8.97
CA VAL A 14 8.06 -6.37 -8.05
C VAL A 14 7.13 -6.01 -6.91
N ILE A 15 6.03 -6.74 -6.76
CA ILE A 15 5.00 -6.47 -5.76
C ILE A 15 4.84 -7.68 -4.85
N PHE A 16 4.72 -7.43 -3.55
CA PHE A 16 4.28 -8.44 -2.59
C PHE A 16 2.75 -8.51 -2.57
N ILE A 17 2.18 -9.69 -2.79
CA ILE A 17 0.77 -9.99 -2.50
C ILE A 17 0.76 -11.24 -1.60
N GLY A 18 0.38 -11.06 -0.33
CA GLY A 18 0.49 -12.13 0.67
C GLY A 18 -0.16 -11.79 2.01
N ASP A 19 -0.14 -12.74 2.94
CA ASP A 19 -0.69 -12.54 4.28
C ASP A 19 0.31 -11.82 5.20
N ALA A 20 -0.21 -11.10 6.20
CA ALA A 20 0.60 -10.27 7.10
C ALA A 20 1.71 -11.03 7.84
N CYS A 21 1.48 -12.31 8.16
CA CYS A 21 2.41 -13.17 8.89
C CYS A 21 3.25 -14.09 7.97
N ALA A 22 3.37 -13.77 6.68
CA ALA A 22 4.17 -14.57 5.74
C ALA A 22 5.64 -14.66 6.20
N ASN A 23 6.08 -15.89 6.50
CA ASN A 23 7.49 -16.17 6.77
C ASN A 23 8.34 -16.01 5.49
N TYR A 24 9.67 -16.03 5.63
CA TYR A 24 10.58 -15.81 4.49
C TYR A 24 10.33 -16.76 3.30
N SER A 25 10.01 -18.03 3.56
CA SER A 25 9.70 -18.96 2.46
C SER A 25 8.45 -18.54 1.70
N ARG A 26 7.39 -18.16 2.42
CA ARG A 26 6.16 -17.64 1.81
C ARG A 26 6.38 -16.30 1.11
N GLN A 27 7.22 -15.43 1.65
CA GLN A 27 7.58 -14.18 0.98
C GLN A 27 8.19 -14.43 -0.41
N ARG A 28 9.05 -15.45 -0.58
CA ARG A 28 9.60 -15.81 -1.90
C ARG A 28 8.54 -16.23 -2.91
N GLU A 29 7.43 -16.79 -2.45
CA GLU A 29 6.29 -17.17 -3.30
C GLU A 29 5.39 -15.97 -3.63
N CYS A 30 5.35 -14.96 -2.74
CA CYS A 30 4.44 -13.81 -2.83
C CYS A 30 5.06 -12.56 -3.47
N VAL A 31 6.39 -12.44 -3.48
CA VAL A 31 7.15 -11.33 -4.07
C VAL A 31 7.47 -11.68 -5.51
N ARG A 32 6.70 -11.12 -6.45
CA ARG A 32 6.75 -11.45 -7.88
C ARG A 32 6.56 -10.18 -8.70
N THR A 33 6.97 -10.21 -9.97
CA THR A 33 6.70 -9.12 -10.91
C THR A 33 5.19 -8.97 -11.15
N VAL A 34 4.76 -7.78 -11.59
CA VAL A 34 3.37 -7.55 -11.99
C VAL A 34 2.95 -8.50 -13.11
N THR A 35 3.82 -8.74 -14.10
CA THR A 35 3.58 -9.71 -15.18
C THR A 35 3.23 -11.10 -14.62
N GLU A 36 4.03 -11.59 -13.67
CA GLU A 36 3.82 -12.91 -13.05
C GLU A 36 2.53 -12.95 -12.22
N HIS A 37 2.23 -11.87 -11.49
CA HIS A 37 0.97 -11.78 -10.75
C HIS A 37 -0.24 -11.78 -11.69
N LEU A 38 -0.18 -11.07 -12.81
CA LEU A 38 -1.27 -11.04 -13.78
C LEU A 38 -1.41 -12.36 -14.55
N SER A 39 -0.33 -13.11 -14.77
CA SER A 39 -0.39 -14.41 -15.43
C SER A 39 -0.95 -15.52 -14.53
N ASN A 40 -0.73 -15.42 -13.22
CA ASN A 40 -1.25 -16.35 -12.22
C ASN A 40 -1.46 -15.64 -10.89
N LEU A 41 -2.64 -15.01 -10.75
CA LEU A 41 -2.95 -14.17 -9.61
C LEU A 41 -3.29 -15.01 -8.38
N GLN A 42 -2.41 -14.95 -7.38
CA GLN A 42 -2.66 -15.54 -6.07
C GLN A 42 -3.20 -14.45 -5.13
N MET A 43 -4.49 -14.52 -4.84
CA MET A 43 -5.15 -13.56 -3.95
C MET A 43 -4.77 -13.81 -2.50
N ALA A 44 -4.36 -12.76 -1.80
CA ALA A 44 -4.09 -12.76 -0.36
C ALA A 44 -4.58 -11.46 0.27
N GLU A 45 -4.77 -11.43 1.60
CA GLU A 45 -5.47 -10.33 2.27
C GLU A 45 -4.78 -8.96 2.08
N TYR A 46 -3.45 -8.95 1.91
CA TYR A 46 -2.66 -7.74 1.79
C TYR A 46 -1.75 -7.72 0.56
N PHE A 47 -1.33 -6.51 0.20
CA PHE A 47 -0.23 -6.26 -0.71
C PHE A 47 0.61 -5.07 -0.21
N ARG A 48 1.83 -4.92 -0.71
CA ARG A 48 2.64 -3.71 -0.47
C ARG A 48 2.57 -2.81 -1.70
N PRO A 49 2.13 -1.55 -1.56
CA PRO A 49 1.87 -0.70 -2.70
C PRO A 49 3.14 -0.12 -3.32
N ASN A 50 4.25 -0.08 -2.59
CA ASN A 50 5.53 0.35 -3.13
C ASN A 50 6.27 -0.84 -3.76
N PRO A 51 6.72 -0.73 -5.03
CA PRO A 51 7.56 -1.74 -5.66
C PRO A 51 8.79 -2.08 -4.81
N LEU A 52 9.12 -3.36 -4.77
CA LEU A 52 10.21 -3.93 -4.01
C LEU A 52 11.42 -4.21 -4.93
N THR A 53 12.59 -4.41 -4.33
CA THR A 53 13.81 -4.78 -5.05
C THR A 53 13.79 -6.24 -5.53
N GLY A 54 12.93 -7.08 -4.92
CA GLY A 54 12.97 -8.53 -5.10
C GLY A 54 14.19 -9.20 -4.45
N MET A 55 15.06 -8.43 -3.79
CA MET A 55 16.29 -8.92 -3.17
C MET A 55 16.10 -9.10 -1.67
N SER A 56 16.64 -10.21 -1.17
CA SER A 56 16.58 -10.54 0.26
C SER A 56 17.53 -9.66 1.06
N VAL A 57 17.02 -9.06 2.13
CA VAL A 57 17.77 -8.28 3.11
C VAL A 57 17.89 -9.09 4.40
N ARG A 58 19.10 -9.13 4.96
CA ARG A 58 19.35 -9.72 6.29
C ARG A 58 19.17 -8.64 7.35
N ARG A 59 18.15 -8.79 8.19
CA ARG A 59 17.83 -7.86 9.28
C ARG A 59 18.78 -8.05 10.47
N ASP A 60 18.83 -7.06 11.35
CA ASP A 60 19.65 -7.05 12.58
C ASP A 60 19.44 -8.28 13.48
N ASN A 61 18.22 -8.83 13.48
CA ASN A 61 17.88 -10.05 14.22
C ASN A 61 18.36 -11.35 13.53
N GLY A 62 19.18 -11.24 12.48
CA GLY A 62 19.74 -12.34 11.71
C GLY A 62 18.77 -12.98 10.69
N LYS A 63 17.49 -12.59 10.67
CA LYS A 63 16.48 -13.16 9.77
C LYS A 63 16.51 -12.48 8.40
N GLN A 64 16.18 -13.25 7.37
CA GLN A 64 15.99 -12.74 6.02
C GLN A 64 14.58 -12.20 5.81
N SER A 65 14.45 -11.18 4.96
CA SER A 65 13.20 -10.53 4.59
C SER A 65 13.25 -10.10 3.13
N LEU A 66 12.11 -10.19 2.43
CA LEU A 66 11.91 -9.61 1.10
C LEU A 66 10.96 -8.42 1.12
N VAL A 67 10.47 -8.04 2.30
CA VAL A 67 9.33 -7.13 2.46
C VAL A 67 9.55 -6.09 3.56
N CYS A 68 10.81 -5.83 3.96
CA CYS A 68 11.11 -4.75 4.90
C CYS A 68 11.33 -3.42 4.17
N ASP A 69 11.54 -2.35 4.93
CA ASP A 69 11.76 -0.99 4.39
C ASP A 69 12.97 -0.96 3.43
N GLU A 70 14.08 -1.60 3.79
CA GLU A 70 15.25 -1.78 2.90
C GLU A 70 14.98 -2.59 1.61
N CYS A 71 13.84 -3.28 1.52
CA CYS A 71 13.43 -3.99 0.31
C CYS A 71 12.62 -3.10 -0.64
N VAL A 72 12.32 -1.84 -0.30
CA VAL A 72 11.57 -0.92 -1.18
C VAL A 72 12.49 -0.39 -2.28
N ALA A 73 12.06 -0.55 -3.53
CA ALA A 73 12.77 -0.06 -4.71
C ALA A 73 12.25 1.30 -5.20
N LYS A 74 10.93 1.54 -5.08
CA LYS A 74 10.29 2.78 -5.55
C LYS A 74 9.30 3.29 -4.50
N PHE A 75 9.40 4.56 -4.16
CA PHE A 75 8.66 5.18 -3.05
C PHE A 75 7.46 5.97 -3.57
N ARG A 76 6.51 5.28 -4.20
CA ARG A 76 5.43 5.90 -4.99
C ARG A 76 4.22 6.32 -4.19
N TYR A 77 3.80 5.49 -3.23
CA TYR A 77 2.51 5.61 -2.58
C TYR A 77 2.61 5.55 -1.06
N ALA A 78 2.12 6.60 -0.39
CA ALA A 78 1.87 6.60 1.05
C ALA A 78 0.48 6.01 1.34
N VAL A 79 0.40 5.10 2.32
CA VAL A 79 -0.87 4.51 2.73
C VAL A 79 -1.53 5.40 3.78
N VAL A 80 -2.65 6.03 3.44
CA VAL A 80 -3.45 6.80 4.39
C VAL A 80 -4.58 5.90 4.88
N GLU A 81 -4.73 5.71 6.20
CA GLU A 81 -5.87 4.99 6.76
C GLU A 81 -6.32 5.59 8.09
N PHE A 82 -7.60 5.40 8.42
CA PHE A 82 -8.17 5.81 9.69
C PHE A 82 -8.79 4.60 10.36
N ASP A 83 -8.29 4.28 11.55
CA ASP A 83 -8.65 3.05 12.24
C ASP A 83 -9.64 3.29 13.40
N SER A 84 -9.77 4.56 13.81
CA SER A 84 -10.64 5.05 14.89
C SER A 84 -11.83 5.86 14.41
N LYS A 85 -11.84 6.30 13.14
CA LYS A 85 -12.94 7.10 12.59
C LYS A 85 -14.08 6.23 12.05
N PRO A 86 -15.35 6.62 12.25
CA PRO A 86 -16.47 6.01 11.55
C PRO A 86 -16.30 6.04 10.02
N LEU A 87 -16.80 5.01 9.31
CA LEU A 87 -16.63 4.90 7.86
C LEU A 87 -17.21 6.09 7.08
N ASN A 88 -18.34 6.66 7.52
CA ASN A 88 -18.94 7.84 6.90
C ASN A 88 -18.02 9.07 6.96
N GLU A 89 -17.30 9.26 8.07
CA GLU A 89 -16.31 10.34 8.19
C GLU A 89 -15.09 10.09 7.30
N GLN A 90 -14.67 8.82 7.16
CA GLN A 90 -13.59 8.47 6.23
C GLN A 90 -13.98 8.75 4.78
N TYR A 91 -15.20 8.37 4.36
CA TYR A 91 -15.71 8.71 3.04
C TYR A 91 -15.74 10.23 2.82
N ALA A 92 -16.23 11.00 3.79
CA ALA A 92 -16.24 12.46 3.72
C ALA A 92 -14.82 13.04 3.56
N PHE A 93 -13.86 12.53 4.33
CA PHE A 93 -12.45 12.93 4.21
C PHE A 93 -11.91 12.66 2.81
N TYR A 94 -12.04 11.43 2.29
CA TYR A 94 -11.48 11.08 0.99
C TYR A 94 -12.16 11.84 -0.16
N LEU A 95 -13.48 12.02 -0.12
CA LEU A 95 -14.18 12.81 -1.12
C LEU A 95 -13.72 14.27 -1.11
N ALA A 96 -13.56 14.88 0.07
CA ALA A 96 -13.06 16.24 0.20
C ALA A 96 -11.60 16.38 -0.28
N MET A 97 -10.76 15.36 -0.05
CA MET A 97 -9.38 15.37 -0.55
C MET A 97 -9.33 15.21 -2.08
N LEU A 98 -10.15 14.33 -2.65
CA LEU A 98 -10.27 14.15 -4.09
C LEU A 98 -10.77 15.44 -4.78
N ASP A 99 -11.78 16.10 -4.21
CA ASP A 99 -12.30 17.39 -4.70
C ASP A 99 -11.22 18.49 -4.69
N LYS A 100 -10.35 18.49 -3.66
CA LYS A 100 -9.18 19.38 -3.57
C LYS A 100 -8.03 18.99 -4.52
N GLY A 101 -8.19 17.95 -5.34
CA GLY A 101 -7.17 17.49 -6.27
C GLY A 101 -6.03 16.72 -5.62
N MET A 102 -6.20 16.21 -4.40
CA MET A 102 -5.16 15.38 -3.77
C MET A 102 -4.94 14.12 -4.61
N PRO A 103 -3.68 13.74 -4.89
CA PRO A 103 -3.35 12.70 -5.84
C PRO A 103 -3.51 11.29 -5.24
N PHE A 104 -4.71 10.93 -4.81
CA PHE A 104 -5.01 9.55 -4.47
C PHE A 104 -5.05 8.71 -5.76
N ALA A 105 -4.25 7.65 -5.82
CA ALA A 105 -4.19 6.69 -6.91
C ALA A 105 -5.26 5.60 -6.76
N ALA A 106 -5.58 5.19 -5.52
CA ALA A 106 -6.65 4.24 -5.24
C ALA A 106 -7.23 4.47 -3.83
N LEU A 107 -8.51 4.11 -3.66
CA LEU A 107 -9.13 3.97 -2.35
C LEU A 107 -9.68 2.55 -2.21
N ILE A 108 -9.43 1.91 -1.08
CA ILE A 108 -9.74 0.50 -0.86
C ILE A 108 -10.45 0.33 0.47
N TYR A 109 -11.71 -0.11 0.43
CA TYR A 109 -12.41 -0.53 1.62
C TYR A 109 -11.85 -1.86 2.13
N SER A 110 -11.46 -1.90 3.41
CA SER A 110 -10.81 -3.06 4.03
C SER A 110 -11.73 -4.25 4.30
N GLY A 111 -13.02 -4.16 3.99
CA GLY A 111 -13.99 -5.19 4.37
C GLY A 111 -14.31 -5.19 5.88
N ASN A 112 -13.90 -4.16 6.63
CA ASN A 112 -14.29 -4.02 8.03
C ASN A 112 -14.53 -2.54 8.39
N LYS A 113 -13.53 -1.85 8.95
CA LYS A 113 -13.72 -0.52 9.57
C LYS A 113 -12.92 0.60 8.91
N SER A 114 -12.11 0.30 7.90
CA SER A 114 -11.16 1.27 7.33
C SER A 114 -11.26 1.36 5.81
N ILE A 115 -10.96 2.54 5.28
CA ILE A 115 -10.65 2.79 3.89
C ILE A 115 -9.17 3.17 3.83
N HIS A 116 -8.41 2.42 3.03
CA HIS A 116 -7.00 2.66 2.77
C HIS A 116 -6.88 3.47 1.48
N GLY A 117 -6.34 4.67 1.57
CA GLY A 117 -5.97 5.49 0.42
C GLY A 117 -4.51 5.27 0.04
N LEU A 118 -4.24 5.14 -1.25
CA LEU A 118 -2.88 5.20 -1.80
C LEU A 118 -2.65 6.62 -2.31
N LEU A 119 -1.97 7.46 -1.54
CA LEU A 119 -1.61 8.82 -1.94
C LEU A 119 -0.29 8.79 -2.72
N ALA A 120 -0.29 9.27 -3.96
CA ALA A 120 0.93 9.40 -4.74
C ALA A 120 1.83 10.50 -4.14
N VAL A 121 3.08 10.15 -3.86
CA VAL A 121 4.10 11.04 -3.26
C VAL A 121 5.41 11.06 -4.04
N ASP A 122 5.69 10.00 -4.81
CA ASP A 122 6.82 9.89 -5.75
C ASP A 122 8.18 10.37 -5.19
N CYS A 123 8.57 9.81 -4.04
CA CYS A 123 9.87 10.13 -3.44
C CYS A 123 11.01 9.44 -4.20
N PRO A 124 12.15 10.13 -4.44
CA PRO A 124 13.29 9.53 -5.14
C PRO A 124 14.03 8.48 -4.31
N ASP A 125 13.99 8.59 -2.98
CA ASP A 125 14.74 7.73 -2.05
C ASP A 125 14.11 7.72 -0.64
N ALA A 126 14.68 6.88 0.22
CA ALA A 126 14.25 6.72 1.62
C ALA A 126 14.44 8.00 2.46
N ASP A 127 15.48 8.78 2.19
CA ASP A 127 15.73 10.03 2.91
C ASP A 127 14.67 11.08 2.58
N SER A 128 14.26 11.18 1.31
CA SER A 128 13.16 12.01 0.86
C SER A 128 11.82 11.51 1.40
N TRP A 129 11.60 10.20 1.44
CA TRP A 129 10.43 9.60 2.06
C TRP A 129 10.31 10.00 3.54
N LYS A 130 11.39 9.87 4.31
CA LYS A 130 11.39 10.25 5.72
C LYS A 130 11.01 11.71 5.92
N ARG A 131 11.64 12.64 5.18
CA ARG A 131 11.32 14.07 5.29
C ARG A 131 9.89 14.38 4.86
N THR A 132 9.49 13.90 3.68
CA THR A 132 8.24 14.31 3.02
C THR A 132 7.04 13.54 3.57
N VAL A 133 7.16 12.22 3.71
CA VAL A 133 6.06 11.35 4.13
C VAL A 133 6.01 11.23 5.64
N GLU A 134 7.08 10.78 6.29
CA GLU A 134 7.01 10.55 7.74
C GLU A 134 6.85 11.84 8.52
N ASP A 135 7.66 12.85 8.24
CA ASP A 135 7.69 14.07 9.03
C ASP A 135 6.65 15.09 8.56
N GLU A 136 6.69 15.52 7.30
CA GLU A 136 5.81 16.57 6.80
C GLU A 136 4.36 16.11 6.61
N LEU A 137 4.13 15.00 5.91
CA LEU A 137 2.78 14.54 5.62
C LEU A 137 2.13 13.87 6.85
N PHE A 138 2.82 12.96 7.54
CA PHE A 138 2.23 12.23 8.66
C PHE A 138 2.27 13.03 9.96
N ARG A 139 3.45 13.22 10.56
CA ARG A 139 3.57 13.84 11.90
C ARG A 139 2.97 15.24 11.94
N ASN A 140 3.23 16.04 10.91
CA ASN A 140 2.81 17.45 10.90
C ASN A 140 1.39 17.68 10.38
N ARG A 141 0.72 16.67 9.77
CA ARG A 141 -0.62 16.85 9.17
C ARG A 141 -1.55 15.66 9.45
N LEU A 142 -1.32 14.51 8.83
CA LEU A 142 -2.31 13.41 8.83
C LEU A 142 -2.56 12.82 10.21
N GLU A 143 -1.53 12.70 11.07
CA GLU A 143 -1.69 12.21 12.44
C GLU A 143 -2.58 13.16 13.27
N LEU A 144 -2.45 14.48 13.07
CA LEU A 144 -3.31 15.49 13.71
C LEU A 144 -4.78 15.38 13.26
N LEU A 145 -5.02 14.85 12.06
CA LEU A 145 -6.35 14.55 11.54
C LEU A 145 -6.86 13.17 11.97
N GLY A 146 -6.07 12.40 12.73
CA GLY A 146 -6.41 11.07 13.25
C GLY A 146 -6.05 9.91 12.33
N CYS A 147 -5.20 10.12 11.32
CA CYS A 147 -4.64 9.04 10.52
C CYS A 147 -3.74 8.13 11.38
N ASP A 148 -3.71 6.83 11.07
CA ASP A 148 -2.81 5.90 11.77
C ASP A 148 -1.34 6.22 11.46
N GLY A 149 -0.61 6.73 12.46
CA GLY A 149 0.81 7.06 12.36
C GLY A 149 1.71 5.87 12.07
N ALA A 150 1.24 4.63 12.26
CA ALA A 150 1.99 3.42 11.88
C ALA A 150 2.03 3.19 10.35
N CYS A 151 1.28 3.97 9.56
CA CYS A 151 1.24 3.82 8.10
C CYS A 151 2.30 4.63 7.35
N LYS A 152 3.11 5.41 8.05
CA LYS A 152 4.12 6.28 7.44
C LYS A 152 5.35 5.56 6.89
N ASN A 153 5.55 4.28 7.22
CA ASN A 153 6.73 3.53 6.76
C ASN A 153 6.59 3.11 5.28
N GLU A 154 7.68 3.17 4.53
CA GLU A 154 7.73 2.97 3.07
C GLU A 154 7.30 1.58 2.63
N SER A 155 7.51 0.56 3.46
CA SER A 155 7.07 -0.78 3.09
C SER A 155 5.59 -1.02 3.41
N ARG A 156 4.86 -0.11 4.07
CA ARG A 156 3.54 -0.35 4.67
C ARG A 156 2.60 -1.20 3.79
N MET A 157 2.01 -2.24 4.37
CA MET A 157 1.02 -3.06 3.68
C MET A 157 -0.36 -2.39 3.63
N THR A 158 -1.13 -2.71 2.60
CA THR A 158 -2.51 -2.28 2.43
C THR A 158 -3.38 -3.44 1.91
N ARG A 159 -4.69 -3.21 1.79
CA ARG A 159 -5.71 -4.24 1.56
C ARG A 159 -5.81 -4.62 0.10
N THR A 160 -5.84 -5.91 -0.23
CA THR A 160 -6.01 -6.39 -1.61
C THR A 160 -7.47 -6.34 -2.06
N PRO A 161 -7.84 -5.54 -3.08
CA PRO A 161 -9.21 -5.48 -3.56
C PRO A 161 -9.66 -6.78 -4.20
N GLY A 162 -10.80 -7.32 -3.77
CA GLY A 162 -11.42 -8.53 -4.30
C GLY A 162 -11.46 -9.70 -3.31
N VAL A 163 -10.63 -9.70 -2.27
CA VAL A 163 -10.57 -10.78 -1.26
C VAL A 163 -11.79 -10.75 -0.36
N ILE A 164 -12.32 -11.92 -0.02
CA ILE A 164 -13.32 -12.11 1.05
C ILE A 164 -12.56 -12.45 2.33
N ARG A 165 -12.79 -11.68 3.40
CA ARG A 165 -12.15 -11.90 4.70
C ARG A 165 -12.88 -12.97 5.50
N SER A 166 -12.26 -13.43 6.59
CA SER A 166 -12.86 -14.40 7.52
C SER A 166 -14.21 -13.96 8.10
N ASN A 167 -14.47 -12.65 8.18
CA ASN A 167 -15.77 -12.08 8.59
C ASN A 167 -16.85 -12.13 7.47
N GLY A 168 -16.56 -12.75 6.33
CA GLY A 168 -17.46 -12.84 5.17
C GLY A 168 -17.61 -11.56 4.35
N LYS A 169 -16.93 -10.47 4.71
CA LYS A 169 -16.99 -9.19 3.99
C LYS A 169 -15.87 -9.12 2.93
N LYS A 170 -16.22 -8.54 1.78
CA LYS A 170 -15.30 -8.35 0.66
C LYS A 170 -14.51 -7.03 0.81
N GLN A 171 -13.20 -7.08 0.60
CA GLN A 171 -12.35 -5.92 0.39
C GLN A 171 -12.66 -5.33 -1.00
N LYS A 172 -12.97 -4.04 -1.09
CA LYS A 172 -13.48 -3.42 -2.33
C LYS A 172 -12.60 -2.27 -2.81
N LEU A 173 -12.31 -2.25 -4.10
CA LEU A 173 -11.77 -1.07 -4.76
C LEU A 173 -12.91 -0.05 -4.89
N LEU A 174 -12.75 1.11 -4.26
CA LEU A 174 -13.75 2.17 -4.25
C LEU A 174 -13.47 3.24 -5.31
N TYR A 175 -12.19 3.45 -5.60
CA TYR A 175 -11.70 4.47 -6.51
C TYR A 175 -10.35 4.03 -7.08
N LEU A 176 -10.09 4.36 -8.35
CA LEU A 176 -8.84 4.09 -9.05
C LEU A 176 -8.59 5.21 -10.07
N ASN A 177 -7.40 5.82 -10.02
CA ASN A 177 -6.99 6.87 -10.94
C ASN A 177 -5.90 6.36 -11.89
N PRO A 178 -6.17 6.20 -13.20
CA PRO A 178 -5.18 5.74 -14.15
C PRO A 178 -4.07 6.73 -14.47
N ASN A 179 -4.23 8.01 -14.11
CA ASN A 179 -3.26 9.05 -14.40
C ASN A 179 -2.20 9.21 -13.29
N LEU A 180 -2.24 8.38 -12.25
CA LEU A 180 -1.32 8.42 -11.10
C LEU A 180 -0.50 7.15 -10.98
N LYS A 181 -0.13 6.57 -12.13
CA LYS A 181 0.92 5.58 -12.23
C LYS A 181 2.22 6.30 -11.82
N GLY A 182 2.68 6.12 -10.58
CA GLY A 182 3.88 6.78 -10.07
C GLY A 182 5.06 6.57 -11.03
N ASN A 183 5.98 7.54 -11.12
CA ASN A 183 7.08 7.51 -12.08
C ASN A 183 8.05 6.33 -11.84
#